data_AF-A0A8T5WMW9-F1
#
_entry.id   AF-A0A8T5WMW9-F1
#
_cell.length_a   1.000
_cell.length_b   1.000
_cell.length_c   1.000
_cell.angle_alpha   90.00
_cell.angle_beta   90.00
_cell.angle_gamma   90.00
#
_symmetry.space_group_name_H-M   'P 1'
#
loop_
_entity.id
_entity.type
_entity.pdbx_description
1 polymer ?
#
loop_
_entity_poly.entity_id
_entity_poly.type
_entity_poly.pdbx_seq_one_letter_code
_entity_poly.pdbx_strand_id
1 'polypeptide(L)'
;MSNDGAYMGEELRDFLRTVDASNLDALDIPVHLAGSEEWNTMDATERSPILGGMLRNLVERTKRHVPFYRKNWTNAPPPGMILDIDDLSALPLVSKDSVPGTGSLEKNGILGFRAALLADPNLLVPDNLEELIRRQEAANPGHRAIVNRYGGRKILEFSSGGSQGRGTITRLSYLAVEMEAYALVRALRMNGLQSGQSIACFYNDTHKGGLQLERAAQIMEMPFYSKRKIFEDLVIDSPYAKSVLGFQRLMAEGESELANERHGAEVRKGIREYIKSKRIQVVESVQPPTGYLANNQKGSALAFMTLYEGDPSAFDSVEHVFLTGFSVPKTAYETLRERGIAVSTTWGSSEAMALGTHAILAGDDVNNLIATPFPTVGGVFWYRERDGVQRLVPAPKGDEGILVVTSLIGAGSTYIQYRIGDKAICAEGGYRAIERSNINDIAGSCASDALGV
;
A
#
# COMPACT_ATOMS: atom_id res chain seq x y z
N MET A 1 -14.72 27.01 -2.82
CA MET A 1 -15.91 26.57 -2.05
C MET A 1 -15.57 25.22 -1.43
N SER A 2 -14.97 25.22 -0.24
CA SER A 2 -14.73 24.02 0.55
C SER A 2 -16.04 23.67 1.26
N ASN A 3 -16.67 22.57 0.83
CA ASN A 3 -17.97 22.12 1.36
C ASN A 3 -17.81 20.79 2.12
N ASP A 4 -16.68 20.60 2.80
CA ASP A 4 -16.40 19.43 3.64
C ASP A 4 -16.74 19.68 5.13
N GLY A 5 -17.42 20.78 5.44
CA GLY A 5 -17.79 21.21 6.80
C GLY A 5 -18.79 20.32 7.57
N ALA A 6 -19.14 19.13 7.07
CA ALA A 6 -20.09 18.23 7.71
C ALA A 6 -19.45 16.98 8.38
N TYR A 7 -18.13 16.76 8.22
CA TYR A 7 -17.45 15.55 8.71
C TYR A 7 -16.41 15.78 9.81
N MET A 8 -16.27 17.02 10.30
CA MET A 8 -15.22 17.44 11.24
C MET A 8 -15.56 17.21 12.72
N GLY A 9 -16.46 16.27 13.07
CA GLY A 9 -17.02 16.23 14.42
C GLY A 9 -17.07 14.89 15.14
N GLU A 10 -16.97 13.76 14.42
CA GLU A 10 -16.97 12.45 15.10
C GLU A 10 -15.52 12.01 15.33
N GLU A 11 -15.12 11.95 16.59
CA GLU A 11 -13.85 11.36 16.99
C GLU A 11 -14.00 9.82 17.01
N LEU A 12 -12.92 9.09 16.71
CA LEU A 12 -12.96 7.63 16.65
C LEU A 12 -13.42 7.03 17.99
N ARG A 13 -12.94 7.53 19.13
CA ARG A 13 -13.39 7.10 20.46
C ARG A 13 -14.88 7.32 20.69
N ASP A 14 -15.46 8.38 20.17
CA ASP A 14 -16.89 8.63 20.32
C ASP A 14 -17.71 7.67 19.46
N PHE A 15 -17.30 7.44 18.21
CA PHE A 15 -17.89 6.40 17.36
C PHE A 15 -17.84 5.03 18.05
N LEU A 16 -16.66 4.62 18.54
CA LEU A 16 -16.45 3.31 19.17
C LEU A 16 -17.29 3.11 20.44
N ARG A 17 -17.72 4.18 21.13
CA ARG A 17 -18.65 4.09 22.28
C ARG A 17 -20.09 3.81 21.87
N THR A 18 -20.46 4.09 20.62
CA THR A 18 -21.84 3.90 20.11
C THR A 18 -22.07 2.54 19.48
N VAL A 19 -21.00 1.77 19.24
CA VAL A 19 -21.04 0.48 18.56
C VAL A 19 -20.53 -0.63 19.47
N ASP A 20 -20.93 -1.87 19.18
CA ASP A 20 -20.29 -3.04 19.80
C ASP A 20 -18.91 -3.26 19.16
N ALA A 21 -17.88 -2.69 19.78
CA ALA A 21 -16.48 -2.83 19.40
C ALA A 21 -16.06 -4.29 19.14
N SER A 22 -16.58 -5.25 19.92
CA SER A 22 -16.23 -6.66 19.82
C SER A 22 -16.83 -7.37 18.60
N ASN A 23 -17.77 -6.72 17.91
CA ASN A 23 -18.47 -7.24 16.73
C ASN A 23 -18.57 -6.21 15.60
N LEU A 24 -17.70 -5.20 15.60
CA LEU A 24 -17.67 -4.13 14.61
C LEU A 24 -17.31 -4.67 13.22
N ASP A 25 -18.04 -4.27 12.17
CA ASP A 25 -17.63 -4.52 10.77
C ASP A 25 -16.93 -3.27 10.22
N ALA A 26 -15.80 -3.46 9.52
CA ALA A 26 -15.08 -2.34 8.91
C ALA A 26 -15.92 -1.57 7.88
N LEU A 27 -16.96 -2.20 7.31
CA LEU A 27 -17.89 -1.55 6.39
C LEU A 27 -18.79 -0.49 7.04
N ASP A 28 -18.96 -0.54 8.36
CA ASP A 28 -19.80 0.38 9.12
C ASP A 28 -19.04 1.61 9.62
N ILE A 29 -17.72 1.65 9.39
CA ILE A 29 -16.85 2.75 9.83
C ILE A 29 -16.89 3.88 8.78
N PRO A 30 -17.27 5.11 9.16
CA PRO A 30 -17.10 6.26 8.30
C PRO A 30 -15.66 6.39 7.80
N VAL A 31 -15.46 6.63 6.50
CA VAL A 31 -14.13 6.55 5.88
C VAL A 31 -13.11 7.51 6.52
N HIS A 32 -13.57 8.66 7.02
CA HIS A 32 -12.72 9.68 7.63
C HIS A 32 -12.08 9.21 8.95
N LEU A 33 -12.74 8.31 9.69
CA LEU A 33 -12.20 7.75 10.94
C LEU A 33 -10.97 6.87 10.71
N ALA A 34 -10.75 6.38 9.48
CA ALA A 34 -9.50 5.70 9.13
C ALA A 34 -8.28 6.64 9.21
N GLY A 35 -8.50 7.96 9.14
CA GLY A 35 -7.48 8.99 9.28
C GLY A 35 -7.20 9.41 10.72
N SER A 36 -7.92 8.87 11.71
CA SER A 36 -7.72 9.22 13.13
C SER A 36 -6.38 8.70 13.65
N GLU A 37 -5.60 9.58 14.31
CA GLU A 37 -4.35 9.23 14.98
C GLU A 37 -4.57 8.33 16.21
N GLU A 38 -5.79 8.29 16.74
CA GLU A 38 -6.16 7.42 17.86
C GLU A 38 -5.91 5.95 17.53
N TRP A 39 -6.03 5.54 16.27
CA TRP A 39 -5.67 4.19 15.85
C TRP A 39 -4.23 3.82 16.23
N ASN A 40 -3.29 4.77 16.12
CA ASN A 40 -1.86 4.53 16.41
C ASN A 40 -1.55 4.59 17.91
N THR A 41 -2.25 5.45 18.64
CA THR A 41 -2.00 5.71 20.08
C THR A 41 -2.86 4.87 21.03
N MET A 42 -3.91 4.23 20.52
CA MET A 42 -4.74 3.28 21.27
C MET A 42 -3.92 2.09 21.75
N ASP A 43 -4.11 1.72 23.02
CA ASP A 43 -3.44 0.59 23.63
C ASP A 43 -3.77 -0.71 22.88
N ALA A 44 -2.80 -1.61 22.76
CA ALA A 44 -2.99 -2.85 22.04
C ALA A 44 -4.11 -3.72 22.65
N THR A 45 -4.29 -3.71 23.97
CA THR A 45 -5.36 -4.48 24.65
C THR A 45 -6.75 -3.91 24.37
N GLU A 46 -6.85 -2.61 24.08
CA GLU A 46 -8.08 -1.94 23.64
C GLU A 46 -8.32 -2.17 22.13
N ARG A 47 -7.27 -2.02 21.32
CA ARG A 47 -7.35 -2.07 19.85
C ARG A 47 -7.54 -3.48 19.30
N SER A 48 -6.88 -4.49 19.86
CA SER A 48 -6.88 -5.85 19.32
C SER A 48 -8.28 -6.48 19.25
N PRO A 49 -9.14 -6.38 20.29
CA PRO A 49 -10.52 -6.86 20.21
C PRO A 49 -11.37 -6.14 19.14
N ILE A 50 -11.17 -4.83 18.96
CA ILE A 50 -11.86 -4.04 17.92
C ILE A 50 -11.52 -4.57 16.53
N LEU A 51 -10.22 -4.75 16.24
CA LEU A 51 -9.76 -5.31 14.98
C LEU A 51 -10.18 -6.78 14.80
N GLY A 52 -10.26 -7.55 15.89
CA GLY A 52 -10.80 -8.90 15.92
C GLY A 52 -12.27 -8.98 15.52
N GLY A 53 -13.11 -8.04 15.99
CA GLY A 53 -14.50 -7.89 15.55
C GLY A 53 -14.60 -7.67 14.03
N MET A 54 -13.74 -6.82 13.47
CA MET A 54 -13.68 -6.57 12.03
C MET A 54 -13.25 -7.81 11.25
N LEU A 55 -12.21 -8.49 11.75
CA LEU A 55 -11.71 -9.73 11.15
C LEU A 55 -12.78 -10.83 11.17
N ARG A 56 -13.51 -10.98 12.28
CA ARG A 56 -14.63 -11.93 12.41
C ARG A 56 -15.67 -11.72 11.33
N ASN A 57 -16.17 -10.48 11.20
CA ASN A 57 -17.17 -10.12 10.17
C ASN A 57 -16.62 -10.32 8.76
N LEU A 58 -15.36 -9.96 8.52
CA LEU A 58 -14.69 -10.19 7.24
C LEU A 58 -14.62 -11.69 6.90
N VAL A 59 -14.20 -12.54 7.84
CA VAL A 59 -14.08 -13.99 7.62
C VAL A 59 -15.46 -14.62 7.36
N GLU A 60 -16.48 -14.23 8.14
CA GLU A 60 -17.85 -14.71 7.94
C GLU A 60 -18.36 -14.37 6.53
N ARG A 61 -18.22 -13.10 6.12
CA ARG A 61 -18.60 -12.62 4.79
C ARG A 61 -17.80 -13.34 3.70
N THR A 62 -16.49 -13.47 3.88
CA THR A 62 -15.56 -14.04 2.89
C THR A 62 -15.85 -15.51 2.62
N LYS A 63 -16.10 -16.30 3.68
CA LYS A 63 -16.48 -17.71 3.54
C LYS A 63 -17.79 -17.91 2.78
N ARG A 64 -18.72 -16.94 2.87
CA ARG A 64 -20.02 -17.00 2.18
C ARG A 64 -19.96 -16.49 0.74
N HIS A 65 -19.31 -15.35 0.53
CA HIS A 65 -19.50 -14.56 -0.68
C HIS A 65 -18.29 -14.52 -1.61
N VAL A 66 -17.07 -14.84 -1.15
CA VAL A 66 -15.88 -14.79 -2.01
C VAL A 66 -15.59 -16.19 -2.58
N PRO A 67 -15.69 -16.40 -3.91
CA PRO A 67 -15.57 -17.73 -4.51
C PRO A 67 -14.28 -18.48 -4.15
N PHE A 68 -13.14 -17.79 -4.14
CA PHE A 68 -11.85 -18.38 -3.78
C PHE A 68 -11.88 -19.01 -2.38
N TYR A 69 -12.28 -18.24 -1.37
CA TYR A 69 -12.21 -18.69 0.01
C TYR A 69 -13.32 -19.70 0.32
N ARG A 70 -14.53 -19.53 -0.22
CA ARG A 70 -15.62 -20.52 -0.10
C ARG A 70 -15.18 -21.92 -0.53
N LYS A 71 -14.38 -22.00 -1.59
CA LYS A 71 -13.85 -23.27 -2.12
C LYS A 71 -12.68 -23.81 -1.29
N ASN A 72 -11.78 -22.94 -0.83
CA ASN A 72 -10.47 -23.36 -0.29
C ASN A 72 -10.35 -23.29 1.23
N TRP A 73 -11.27 -22.62 1.93
CA TRP A 73 -11.31 -22.50 3.40
C TRP A 73 -12.32 -23.44 4.04
N THR A 74 -12.34 -24.69 3.60
CA THR A 74 -13.20 -25.74 4.19
C THR A 74 -12.86 -26.00 5.66
N ASN A 75 -11.58 -25.88 6.03
CA ASN A 75 -11.07 -26.14 7.38
C ASN A 75 -10.71 -24.86 8.17
N ALA A 76 -11.02 -23.66 7.65
CA ALA A 76 -10.77 -22.43 8.39
C ALA A 76 -11.67 -22.39 9.64
N PRO A 77 -11.17 -21.89 10.79
CA PRO A 77 -11.95 -21.81 12.02
C PRO A 77 -13.29 -21.09 11.79
N PRO A 78 -14.34 -21.46 12.53
CA PRO A 78 -15.60 -20.73 12.49
C PRO A 78 -15.37 -19.28 12.94
N PRO A 79 -16.05 -18.29 12.33
CA PRO A 79 -15.84 -16.88 12.66
C PRO A 79 -15.96 -16.57 14.16
N GLY A 80 -16.88 -17.22 14.86
CA GLY A 80 -17.08 -17.03 16.31
C GLY A 80 -15.90 -17.44 17.20
N MET A 81 -14.85 -18.09 16.65
CA MET A 81 -13.60 -18.36 17.38
C MET A 81 -12.59 -17.20 17.30
N ILE A 82 -12.84 -16.18 16.48
CA ILE A 82 -12.00 -14.99 16.35
C ILE A 82 -12.44 -14.00 17.42
N LEU A 83 -11.64 -13.82 18.45
CA LEU A 83 -11.87 -12.91 19.57
C LEU A 83 -11.11 -11.59 19.40
N ASP A 84 -9.88 -11.68 18.91
CA ASP A 84 -9.00 -10.53 18.66
C ASP A 84 -8.23 -10.67 17.33
N ILE A 85 -7.32 -9.73 17.06
CA ILE A 85 -6.53 -9.71 15.83
C ILE A 85 -5.41 -10.76 15.80
N ASP A 86 -4.97 -11.30 16.94
CA ASP A 86 -3.90 -12.30 17.01
C ASP A 86 -4.39 -13.68 16.55
N ASP A 87 -5.70 -13.92 16.65
CA ASP A 87 -6.40 -15.08 16.07
C ASP A 87 -6.30 -15.14 14.53
N LEU A 88 -5.83 -14.06 13.88
CA LEU A 88 -5.48 -14.07 12.47
C LEU A 88 -4.54 -15.26 12.15
N SER A 89 -3.59 -15.56 13.04
CA SER A 89 -2.62 -16.66 12.91
C SER A 89 -3.24 -18.07 12.76
N ALA A 90 -4.50 -18.24 13.16
CA ALA A 90 -5.25 -19.48 13.01
C ALA A 90 -5.90 -19.65 11.62
N LEU A 91 -5.95 -18.59 10.80
CA LEU A 91 -6.52 -18.63 9.46
C LEU A 91 -5.52 -19.18 8.42
N PRO A 92 -5.98 -19.91 7.38
CA PRO A 92 -5.10 -20.42 6.34
C PRO A 92 -4.44 -19.30 5.54
N LEU A 93 -3.13 -19.42 5.32
CA LEU A 93 -2.36 -18.51 4.48
C LEU A 93 -2.75 -18.66 3.00
N VAL A 94 -2.76 -17.54 2.28
CA VAL A 94 -2.91 -17.50 0.82
C VAL A 94 -1.73 -16.79 0.19
N SER A 95 -1.36 -17.17 -1.03
CA SER A 95 -0.27 -16.52 -1.76
C SER A 95 -0.70 -16.18 -3.18
N LYS A 96 0.09 -15.35 -3.84
CA LYS A 96 -0.14 -14.98 -5.24
C LYS A 96 0.08 -16.19 -6.14
N ASP A 97 1.26 -16.80 -6.03
CA ASP A 97 1.62 -18.04 -6.70
C ASP A 97 1.63 -19.19 -5.69
N SER A 98 1.28 -20.39 -6.14
CA SER A 98 1.33 -21.56 -5.27
C SER A 98 2.76 -21.80 -4.86
N VAL A 99 2.97 -22.06 -3.57
CA VAL A 99 4.28 -22.45 -3.09
C VAL A 99 4.27 -23.95 -2.83
N PRO A 100 5.12 -24.74 -3.50
CA PRO A 100 5.17 -26.18 -3.30
C PRO A 100 5.41 -26.53 -1.83
N GLY A 101 4.74 -27.58 -1.34
CA GLY A 101 5.06 -28.19 -0.05
C GLY A 101 6.24 -29.16 -0.18
N THR A 102 6.53 -29.90 0.90
CA THR A 102 7.59 -30.92 0.98
C THR A 102 7.42 -32.15 0.07
N GLY A 103 6.43 -32.15 -0.85
CA GLY A 103 6.30 -33.18 -1.87
C GLY A 103 5.47 -34.41 -1.50
N SER A 104 4.62 -34.39 -0.46
CA SER A 104 3.62 -35.46 -0.24
C SER A 104 2.22 -35.06 -0.71
N LEU A 105 1.39 -36.05 -1.10
CA LEU A 105 -0.03 -35.88 -1.48
C LEU A 105 -0.90 -35.24 -0.36
N GLU A 106 -0.41 -35.27 0.88
CA GLU A 106 -1.05 -34.70 2.06
C GLU A 106 -0.54 -33.28 2.39
N LYS A 107 0.55 -32.83 1.76
CA LYS A 107 1.25 -31.57 2.06
C LYS A 107 1.38 -30.70 0.80
N ASN A 108 0.23 -30.22 0.33
CA ASN A 108 0.09 -29.49 -0.96
C ASN A 108 0.76 -28.10 -1.02
N GLY A 109 1.42 -27.65 0.05
CA GLY A 109 2.03 -26.31 0.12
C GLY A 109 1.00 -25.19 0.31
N ILE A 110 1.38 -23.94 -0.01
CA ILE A 110 0.50 -22.77 0.09
C ILE A 110 -0.22 -22.59 -1.24
N LEU A 111 -1.53 -22.40 -1.20
CA LEU A 111 -2.32 -22.23 -2.41
C LEU A 111 -2.16 -20.82 -2.99
N GLY A 112 -1.80 -20.79 -4.29
CA GLY A 112 -1.76 -19.58 -5.10
C GLY A 112 -3.09 -19.28 -5.77
N PHE A 113 -3.50 -18.01 -5.77
CA PHE A 113 -4.72 -17.59 -6.48
C PHE A 113 -4.46 -17.11 -7.92
N ARG A 114 -3.22 -16.76 -8.32
CA ARG A 114 -2.94 -16.08 -9.61
C ARG A 114 -3.42 -16.87 -10.82
N ALA A 115 -3.13 -18.18 -10.88
CA ALA A 115 -3.55 -19.02 -12.00
C ALA A 115 -5.07 -19.07 -12.13
N ALA A 116 -5.79 -19.12 -11.01
CA ALA A 116 -7.24 -19.13 -10.99
C ALA A 116 -7.84 -17.75 -11.31
N LEU A 117 -7.20 -16.66 -10.90
CA LEU A 117 -7.61 -15.28 -11.27
C LEU A 117 -7.48 -15.00 -12.77
N LEU A 118 -6.55 -15.65 -13.47
CA LEU A 118 -6.46 -15.54 -14.93
C LEU A 118 -7.67 -16.16 -15.63
N ALA A 119 -8.24 -17.22 -15.05
CA ALA A 119 -9.46 -17.85 -15.56
C ALA A 119 -10.73 -17.11 -15.13
N ASP A 120 -10.75 -16.58 -13.90
CA ASP A 120 -11.86 -15.81 -13.34
C ASP A 120 -11.33 -14.57 -12.58
N PRO A 121 -11.32 -13.38 -13.21
CA PRO A 121 -10.88 -12.15 -12.55
C PRO A 121 -11.72 -11.74 -11.33
N ASN A 122 -12.90 -12.34 -11.12
CA ASN A 122 -13.78 -12.05 -9.98
C ASN A 122 -13.60 -13.04 -8.82
N LEU A 123 -12.66 -13.98 -8.90
CA LEU A 123 -12.51 -15.04 -7.90
C LEU A 123 -12.28 -14.54 -6.46
N LEU A 124 -11.63 -13.38 -6.32
CA LEU A 124 -11.39 -12.72 -5.02
C LEU A 124 -12.44 -11.65 -4.67
N VAL A 125 -13.42 -11.41 -5.54
CA VAL A 125 -14.45 -10.39 -5.36
C VAL A 125 -15.72 -11.04 -4.78
N PRO A 126 -16.33 -10.47 -3.72
CA PRO A 126 -17.60 -10.96 -3.19
C PRO A 126 -18.72 -10.92 -4.24
N ASP A 127 -19.50 -11.99 -4.34
CA ASP A 127 -20.66 -12.05 -5.24
C ASP A 127 -21.80 -11.08 -4.84
N ASN A 128 -21.77 -10.55 -3.62
CA ASN A 128 -22.71 -9.56 -3.09
C ASN A 128 -22.13 -8.13 -3.04
N LEU A 129 -21.13 -7.79 -3.86
CA LEU A 129 -20.41 -6.51 -3.80
C LEU A 129 -21.32 -5.27 -3.79
N GLU A 130 -22.41 -5.26 -4.55
CA GLU A 130 -23.34 -4.12 -4.58
C GLU A 130 -24.03 -3.85 -3.23
N GLU A 131 -24.38 -4.91 -2.48
CA GLU A 131 -24.91 -4.79 -1.13
C GLU A 131 -23.85 -4.21 -0.18
N LEU A 132 -22.61 -4.68 -0.29
CA LEU A 132 -21.51 -4.17 0.53
C LEU A 132 -21.25 -2.69 0.27
N ILE A 133 -21.33 -2.27 -1.00
CA ILE A 133 -21.23 -0.85 -1.37
C ILE A 133 -22.37 -0.05 -0.75
N ARG A 134 -23.63 -0.53 -0.86
CA ARG A 134 -24.79 0.16 -0.25
C ARG A 134 -24.65 0.29 1.27
N ARG A 135 -24.13 -0.74 1.94
CA ARG A 135 -23.85 -0.70 3.38
C ARG A 135 -22.79 0.36 3.72
N GLN A 136 -21.68 0.41 2.98
CA GLN A 136 -20.68 1.46 3.19
C GLN A 136 -21.23 2.86 2.90
N GLU A 137 -22.09 3.02 1.88
CA GLU A 137 -22.76 4.28 1.58
C GLU A 137 -23.66 4.75 2.74
N ALA A 138 -24.33 3.83 3.43
CA ALA A 138 -25.14 4.14 4.61
C ALA A 138 -24.28 4.66 5.78
N ALA A 139 -23.08 4.12 5.97
CA ALA A 139 -22.11 4.61 6.96
C ALA A 139 -21.46 5.95 6.55
N ASN A 140 -21.66 6.42 5.31
CA ASN A 140 -21.04 7.61 4.76
C ASN A 140 -22.07 8.52 4.06
N PRO A 141 -22.91 9.28 4.80
CA PRO A 141 -23.93 10.16 4.22
C PRO A 141 -23.48 11.10 3.07
N GLY A 142 -22.23 11.54 3.06
CA GLY A 142 -21.58 12.38 2.05
C GLY A 142 -20.96 11.61 0.88
N HIS A 143 -21.22 10.31 0.76
CA HIS A 143 -20.65 9.44 -0.26
C HIS A 143 -20.86 9.95 -1.69
N ARG A 144 -21.93 10.72 -1.96
CA ARG A 144 -22.19 11.34 -3.26
C ARG A 144 -21.08 12.31 -3.69
N ALA A 145 -20.54 13.09 -2.76
CA ALA A 145 -19.39 13.94 -3.07
C ALA A 145 -18.15 13.10 -3.34
N ILE A 146 -17.95 12.04 -2.53
CA ILE A 146 -16.81 11.12 -2.65
C ILE A 146 -16.82 10.43 -4.03
N VAL A 147 -17.93 9.81 -4.45
CA VAL A 147 -18.01 9.08 -5.72
C VAL A 147 -17.81 10.00 -6.93
N ASN A 148 -18.24 11.26 -6.85
CA ASN A 148 -18.02 12.25 -7.89
C ASN A 148 -16.53 12.55 -8.08
N ARG A 149 -15.72 12.53 -7.01
CA ARG A 149 -14.25 12.66 -7.09
C ARG A 149 -13.59 11.50 -7.84
N TYR A 150 -14.27 10.35 -7.93
CA TYR A 150 -13.85 9.21 -8.73
C TYR A 150 -14.51 9.14 -10.11
N GLY A 151 -15.18 10.22 -10.55
CA GLY A 151 -15.87 10.29 -11.83
C GLY A 151 -17.15 9.45 -11.88
N GLY A 152 -17.82 9.25 -10.73
CA GLY A 152 -19.04 8.45 -10.62
C GLY A 152 -18.80 6.94 -10.57
N ARG A 153 -17.55 6.48 -10.64
CA ARG A 153 -17.20 5.05 -10.60
C ARG A 153 -17.34 4.51 -9.18
N LYS A 154 -18.21 3.51 -8.99
CA LYS A 154 -18.37 2.82 -7.70
C LYS A 154 -17.34 1.72 -7.46
N ILE A 155 -16.73 1.19 -8.52
CA ILE A 155 -15.68 0.17 -8.47
C ILE A 155 -14.47 0.71 -9.21
N LEU A 156 -13.29 0.57 -8.59
CA LEU A 156 -12.01 0.96 -9.12
C LEU A 156 -11.15 -0.29 -9.33
N GLU A 157 -10.46 -0.36 -10.46
CA GLU A 157 -9.61 -1.49 -10.82
C GLU A 157 -8.15 -1.05 -10.85
N PHE A 158 -7.29 -1.82 -10.20
CA PHE A 158 -5.86 -1.58 -10.13
C PHE A 158 -5.11 -2.84 -10.56
N SER A 159 -4.02 -2.66 -11.30
CA SER A 159 -3.11 -3.77 -11.64
C SER A 159 -1.84 -3.64 -10.81
N SER A 160 -1.46 -4.72 -10.12
CA SER A 160 -0.14 -4.80 -9.51
C SER A 160 0.91 -4.78 -10.62
N GLY A 161 2.01 -4.03 -10.47
CA GLY A 161 3.07 -3.90 -11.49
C GLY A 161 3.85 -5.18 -11.87
N GLY A 162 3.37 -6.37 -11.47
CA GLY A 162 3.81 -7.68 -11.96
C GLY A 162 5.32 -7.84 -12.04
N SER A 163 6.00 -8.06 -10.91
CA SER A 163 7.44 -8.35 -10.87
C SER A 163 7.85 -9.58 -11.70
N GLN A 164 6.90 -10.39 -12.15
CA GLN A 164 7.06 -11.56 -13.02
C GLN A 164 6.27 -11.44 -14.35
N GLY A 165 5.93 -10.23 -14.80
CA GLY A 165 5.33 -9.99 -16.12
C GLY A 165 3.83 -10.23 -16.23
N ARG A 166 3.11 -10.51 -15.13
CA ARG A 166 1.64 -10.61 -15.09
C ARG A 166 1.08 -9.93 -13.83
N GLY A 167 0.34 -8.84 -14.02
CA GLY A 167 -0.30 -8.12 -12.92
C GLY A 167 -1.47 -8.91 -12.34
N THR A 168 -1.67 -8.83 -11.02
CA THR A 168 -2.93 -9.20 -10.36
C THR A 168 -3.85 -8.00 -10.39
N ILE A 169 -5.09 -8.23 -10.82
CA ILE A 169 -6.14 -7.24 -10.79
C ILE A 169 -6.73 -7.19 -9.37
N THR A 170 -6.76 -5.99 -8.79
CA THR A 170 -7.43 -5.68 -7.54
C THR A 170 -8.61 -4.77 -7.85
N ARG A 171 -9.83 -5.17 -7.47
CA ARG A 171 -11.05 -4.35 -7.59
C ARG A 171 -11.50 -3.89 -6.22
N LEU A 172 -11.73 -2.61 -6.02
CA LEU A 172 -12.17 -2.05 -4.73
C LEU A 172 -13.37 -1.15 -4.92
N SER A 173 -14.25 -1.08 -3.93
CA SER A 173 -15.24 0.00 -3.88
C SER A 173 -14.54 1.35 -3.76
N TYR A 174 -15.17 2.40 -4.28
CA TYR A 174 -14.64 3.76 -4.12
C TYR A 174 -14.50 4.19 -2.65
N LEU A 175 -15.36 3.69 -1.76
CA LEU A 175 -15.27 3.96 -0.32
C LEU A 175 -14.14 3.17 0.36
N ALA A 176 -13.83 1.97 -0.11
CA ALA A 176 -12.63 1.26 0.34
C ALA A 176 -11.36 2.04 -0.04
N VAL A 177 -11.28 2.54 -1.28
CA VAL A 177 -10.14 3.37 -1.72
C VAL A 177 -10.05 4.69 -0.96
N GLU A 178 -11.18 5.35 -0.67
CA GLU A 178 -11.20 6.58 0.12
C GLU A 178 -10.80 6.32 1.58
N MET A 179 -11.24 5.21 2.17
CA MET A 179 -10.83 4.79 3.52
C MET A 179 -9.31 4.56 3.61
N GLU A 180 -8.74 3.86 2.64
CA GLU A 180 -7.28 3.68 2.54
C GLU A 180 -6.57 5.03 2.31
N ALA A 181 -7.17 5.99 1.59
CA ALA A 181 -6.61 7.33 1.41
C ALA A 181 -6.60 8.13 2.73
N TYR A 182 -7.64 8.05 3.56
CA TYR A 182 -7.63 8.63 4.91
C TYR A 182 -6.57 7.99 5.81
N ALA A 183 -6.38 6.66 5.73
CA ALA A 183 -5.28 6.01 6.44
C ALA A 183 -3.90 6.46 5.94
N LEU A 184 -3.76 6.76 4.64
CA LEU A 184 -2.56 7.39 4.10
C LEU A 184 -2.38 8.82 4.64
N VAL A 185 -3.44 9.64 4.75
CA VAL A 185 -3.36 10.97 5.40
C VAL A 185 -2.76 10.88 6.79
N ARG A 186 -3.21 9.90 7.61
CA ARG A 186 -2.63 9.65 8.92
C ARG A 186 -1.15 9.32 8.84
N ALA A 187 -0.75 8.43 7.92
CA ALA A 187 0.66 8.09 7.71
C ALA A 187 1.48 9.32 7.28
N LEU A 188 0.98 10.14 6.35
CA LEU A 188 1.66 11.37 5.91
C LEU A 188 1.83 12.38 7.05
N ARG A 189 0.84 12.55 7.92
CA ARG A 189 0.94 13.39 9.13
C ARG A 189 2.00 12.88 10.11
N MET A 190 2.11 11.56 10.30
CA MET A 190 3.19 10.96 11.11
C MET A 190 4.59 11.23 10.54
N ASN A 191 4.68 11.47 9.23
CA ASN A 191 5.91 11.89 8.56
C ASN A 191 6.14 13.40 8.61
N GLY A 192 5.24 14.18 9.22
CA GLY A 192 5.38 15.64 9.35
C GLY A 192 4.82 16.44 8.17
N LEU A 193 4.08 15.81 7.24
CA LEU A 193 3.42 16.55 6.16
C LEU A 193 2.22 17.33 6.71
N GLN A 194 2.02 18.53 6.18
CA GLN A 194 1.07 19.53 6.67
C GLN A 194 0.15 20.04 5.57
N SER A 195 -0.96 20.66 5.98
CA SER A 195 -1.87 21.33 5.05
C SER A 195 -1.18 22.47 4.30
N GLY A 196 -1.57 22.67 3.04
CA GLY A 196 -1.06 23.72 2.16
C GLY A 196 0.33 23.45 1.56
N GLN A 197 1.08 22.45 2.02
CA GLN A 197 2.33 22.05 1.40
C GLN A 197 2.09 21.57 -0.04
N SER A 198 2.90 22.02 -0.99
CA SER A 198 2.82 21.57 -2.38
C SER A 198 3.55 20.23 -2.57
N ILE A 199 2.92 19.29 -3.28
CA ILE A 199 3.47 17.95 -3.51
C ILE A 199 3.54 17.62 -5.01
N ALA A 200 4.71 17.18 -5.47
CA ALA A 200 4.90 16.57 -6.78
C ALA A 200 4.98 15.05 -6.64
N CYS A 201 4.16 14.32 -7.40
CA CYS A 201 4.08 12.86 -7.36
C CYS A 201 4.52 12.25 -8.69
N PHE A 202 5.58 11.46 -8.67
CA PHE A 202 6.14 10.82 -9.86
C PHE A 202 5.63 9.39 -10.09
N TYR A 203 4.74 8.88 -9.24
CA TYR A 203 3.97 7.68 -9.56
C TYR A 203 3.06 7.90 -10.78
N ASN A 204 2.73 6.78 -11.43
CA ASN A 204 1.68 6.77 -12.43
C ASN A 204 0.33 6.99 -11.73
N ASP A 205 -0.50 7.90 -12.24
CA ASP A 205 -1.82 8.23 -11.69
C ASP A 205 -2.85 7.12 -11.91
N THR A 206 -2.58 6.21 -12.83
CA THR A 206 -3.35 4.96 -12.99
C THR A 206 -2.96 3.87 -11.99
N HIS A 207 -1.83 4.03 -11.27
CA HIS A 207 -1.43 3.12 -10.21
C HIS A 207 -2.15 3.49 -8.90
N LYS A 208 -2.55 2.47 -8.12
CA LYS A 208 -3.29 2.64 -6.86
C LYS A 208 -2.63 3.67 -5.93
N GLY A 209 -1.31 3.55 -5.74
CA GLY A 209 -0.52 4.45 -4.90
C GLY A 209 -0.55 5.91 -5.36
N GLY A 210 -0.49 6.17 -6.67
CA GLY A 210 -0.54 7.53 -7.23
C GLY A 210 -1.92 8.16 -7.02
N LEU A 211 -2.99 7.41 -7.32
CA LEU A 211 -4.36 7.84 -7.06
C LEU A 211 -4.58 8.14 -5.57
N GLN A 212 -4.15 7.26 -4.67
CA GLN A 212 -4.38 7.43 -3.24
C GLN A 212 -3.59 8.59 -2.66
N LEU A 213 -2.38 8.85 -3.16
CA LEU A 213 -1.64 10.04 -2.77
C LEU A 213 -2.31 11.32 -3.26
N GLU A 214 -2.86 11.33 -4.49
CA GLU A 214 -3.68 12.44 -4.97
C GLU A 214 -4.90 12.66 -4.05
N ARG A 215 -5.60 11.60 -3.67
CA ARG A 215 -6.72 11.67 -2.72
C ARG A 215 -6.29 12.22 -1.36
N ALA A 216 -5.20 11.69 -0.80
CA ALA A 216 -4.68 12.12 0.49
C ALA A 216 -4.24 13.59 0.47
N ALA A 217 -3.56 14.02 -0.59
CA ALA A 217 -3.18 15.43 -0.78
C ALA A 217 -4.40 16.33 -0.84
N GLN A 218 -5.48 15.93 -1.54
CA GLN A 218 -6.73 16.69 -1.55
C GLN A 218 -7.39 16.78 -0.17
N ILE A 219 -7.44 15.68 0.59
CA ILE A 219 -7.96 15.67 1.96
C ILE A 219 -7.12 16.58 2.89
N MET A 220 -5.81 16.63 2.66
CA MET A 220 -4.88 17.49 3.38
C MET A 220 -4.80 18.92 2.83
N GLU A 221 -5.60 19.28 1.82
CA GLU A 221 -5.56 20.60 1.17
C GLU A 221 -4.17 20.98 0.62
N MET A 222 -3.41 19.98 0.16
CA MET A 222 -2.09 20.13 -0.44
C MET A 222 -2.22 20.34 -1.96
N PRO A 223 -1.62 21.39 -2.55
CA PRO A 223 -1.51 21.51 -4.00
C PRO A 223 -0.78 20.31 -4.62
N PHE A 224 -1.50 19.50 -5.41
CA PHE A 224 -0.99 18.25 -5.96
C PHE A 224 -0.60 18.38 -7.44
N TYR A 225 0.62 17.97 -7.76
CA TYR A 225 1.17 17.97 -9.12
C TYR A 225 1.51 16.54 -9.53
N SER A 226 0.60 15.89 -10.25
CA SER A 226 0.82 14.53 -10.77
C SER A 226 1.89 14.53 -11.86
N LYS A 227 2.55 13.40 -12.07
CA LYS A 227 3.47 13.18 -13.21
C LYS A 227 2.84 13.59 -14.53
N ARG A 228 1.57 13.22 -14.76
CA ARG A 228 0.82 13.59 -15.98
C ARG A 228 0.71 15.11 -16.09
N LYS A 229 0.27 15.79 -15.03
CA LYS A 229 0.15 17.25 -15.02
C LYS A 229 1.48 17.95 -15.27
N ILE A 230 2.56 17.50 -14.63
CA ILE A 230 3.90 18.06 -14.84
C ILE A 230 4.30 17.94 -16.31
N PHE A 231 4.04 16.78 -16.93
CA PHE A 231 4.39 16.55 -18.34
C PHE A 231 3.51 17.38 -19.28
N GLU A 232 2.21 17.49 -19.00
CA GLU A 232 1.29 18.35 -19.75
C GLU A 232 1.74 19.81 -19.71
N ASP A 233 2.03 20.35 -18.51
CA ASP A 233 2.50 21.72 -18.34
C ASP A 233 3.86 21.93 -19.07
N LEU A 234 4.78 20.95 -19.03
CA LEU A 234 6.05 21.01 -19.77
C LEU A 234 5.87 20.95 -21.30
N VAL A 235 4.81 20.32 -21.80
CA VAL A 235 4.50 20.30 -23.24
C VAL A 235 3.93 21.64 -23.71
N ILE A 236 3.13 22.30 -22.87
CA ILE A 236 2.44 23.54 -23.22
C ILE A 236 3.37 24.76 -23.07
N ASP A 237 4.08 24.86 -21.95
CA ASP A 237 4.70 26.11 -21.50
C ASP A 237 6.23 26.00 -21.28
N SER A 238 6.93 25.11 -22.00
CA SER A 238 8.37 24.95 -21.81
C SER A 238 9.16 24.64 -23.10
N PRO A 239 10.47 24.95 -23.14
CA PRO A 239 11.33 24.56 -24.26
C PRO A 239 11.52 23.04 -24.37
N TYR A 240 11.04 22.25 -23.40
CA TYR A 240 11.20 20.79 -23.33
C TYR A 240 10.10 20.01 -24.06
N ALA A 241 9.11 20.68 -24.65
CA ALA A 241 7.93 20.06 -25.26
C ALA A 241 8.29 18.90 -26.22
N LYS A 242 9.24 19.12 -27.14
CA LYS A 242 9.67 18.10 -28.10
C LYS A 242 10.28 16.87 -27.41
N SER A 243 11.08 17.08 -26.37
CA SER A 243 11.72 16.00 -25.60
C SER A 243 10.71 15.22 -24.77
N VAL A 244 9.75 15.91 -24.13
CA VAL A 244 8.69 15.25 -23.35
C VAL A 244 7.79 14.39 -24.25
N LEU A 245 7.34 14.92 -25.40
CA LEU A 245 6.54 14.15 -26.36
C LEU A 245 7.31 12.95 -26.92
N GLY A 246 8.59 13.13 -27.26
CA GLY A 246 9.46 12.06 -27.72
C GLY A 246 9.65 10.96 -26.66
N PHE A 247 9.87 11.37 -25.40
CA PHE A 247 9.98 10.47 -24.27
C PHE A 247 8.69 9.68 -24.03
N GLN A 248 7.54 10.35 -23.98
CA GLN A 248 6.23 9.70 -23.77
C GLN A 248 5.90 8.70 -24.88
N ARG A 249 6.19 9.03 -26.14
CA ARG A 249 5.98 8.13 -27.28
C ARG A 249 6.81 6.85 -27.13
N LEU A 250 8.12 6.98 -26.92
CA LEU A 250 9.01 5.82 -26.78
C LEU A 250 8.65 4.97 -25.55
N MET A 251 8.24 5.59 -24.43
CA MET A 251 7.73 4.87 -23.26
C MET A 251 6.46 4.08 -23.57
N ALA A 252 5.53 4.64 -24.37
CA ALA A 252 4.31 3.96 -24.79
C ALA A 252 4.58 2.81 -25.77
N GLU A 253 5.65 2.90 -26.55
CA GLU A 253 6.13 1.85 -27.46
C GLU A 253 6.93 0.75 -26.73
N GLY A 254 7.17 0.90 -25.42
CA GLY A 254 7.95 -0.05 -24.61
C GLY A 254 9.47 0.13 -24.75
N GLU A 255 9.93 1.18 -25.43
CA GLU A 255 11.35 1.48 -25.68
C GLU A 255 11.95 2.36 -24.57
N SER A 256 11.85 1.92 -23.31
CA SER A 256 12.23 2.75 -22.15
C SER A 256 13.71 3.14 -22.11
N GLU A 257 14.60 2.26 -22.56
CA GLU A 257 16.04 2.55 -22.66
C GLU A 257 16.32 3.67 -23.67
N LEU A 258 15.75 3.54 -24.87
CA LEU A 258 15.90 4.53 -25.94
C LEU A 258 15.25 5.86 -25.58
N ALA A 259 14.12 5.84 -24.88
CA ALA A 259 13.47 7.03 -24.34
C ALA A 259 14.42 7.80 -23.41
N ASN A 260 15.07 7.09 -22.48
CA ASN A 260 16.00 7.67 -21.54
C ASN A 260 17.28 8.19 -22.23
N GLU A 261 17.83 7.44 -23.19
CA GLU A 261 19.01 7.84 -23.96
C GLU A 261 18.77 9.12 -24.76
N ARG A 262 17.66 9.18 -25.51
CA ARG A 262 17.40 10.28 -26.46
C ARG A 262 16.81 11.53 -25.82
N HIS A 263 15.97 11.36 -24.79
CA HIS A 263 15.15 12.45 -24.25
C HIS A 263 15.27 12.61 -22.75
N GLY A 264 15.81 11.62 -22.02
CA GLY A 264 15.80 11.59 -20.57
C GLY A 264 16.52 12.78 -19.92
N ALA A 265 17.65 13.23 -20.46
CA ALA A 265 18.41 14.36 -19.90
C ALA A 265 17.62 15.67 -19.91
N GLU A 266 17.01 16.01 -21.07
CA GLU A 266 16.18 17.20 -21.23
C GLU A 266 14.88 17.11 -20.41
N VAL A 267 14.24 15.94 -20.37
CA VAL A 267 13.05 15.71 -19.53
C VAL A 267 13.38 15.93 -18.05
N ARG A 268 14.49 15.37 -17.55
CA ARG A 268 14.94 15.59 -16.17
C ARG A 268 15.23 17.06 -15.89
N LYS A 269 15.81 17.78 -16.84
CA LYS A 269 16.05 19.22 -16.72
C LYS A 269 14.74 20.00 -16.62
N GLY A 270 13.77 19.72 -17.48
CA GLY A 270 12.44 20.34 -17.41
C GLY A 270 11.73 20.06 -16.09
N ILE A 271 11.81 18.84 -15.58
CA ILE A 271 11.24 18.49 -14.26
C ILE A 271 11.87 19.30 -13.13
N ARG A 272 13.20 19.46 -13.12
CA ARG A 272 13.89 20.28 -12.12
C ARG A 272 13.45 21.75 -12.17
N GLU A 273 13.36 22.33 -13.36
CA GLU A 273 12.86 23.69 -13.53
C GLU A 273 11.39 23.83 -13.10
N TYR A 274 10.58 22.79 -13.32
CA TYR A 274 9.21 22.73 -12.81
C TYR A 274 9.17 22.73 -11.28
N ILE A 275 9.94 21.86 -10.62
CA ILE A 275 10.03 21.78 -9.16
C ILE A 275 10.41 23.15 -8.58
N LYS A 276 11.46 23.77 -9.14
CA LYS A 276 11.95 25.09 -8.71
C LYS A 276 10.92 26.20 -8.92
N SER A 277 10.29 26.26 -10.09
CA SER A 277 9.35 27.34 -10.45
C SER A 277 8.03 27.26 -9.69
N LYS A 278 7.54 26.05 -9.42
CA LYS A 278 6.33 25.83 -8.60
C LYS A 278 6.60 25.85 -7.10
N ARG A 279 7.87 25.98 -6.70
CA ARG A 279 8.32 25.94 -5.29
C ARG A 279 7.79 24.71 -4.56
N ILE A 280 7.93 23.55 -5.18
CA ILE A 280 7.46 22.28 -4.62
C ILE A 280 8.13 22.05 -3.25
N GLN A 281 7.35 21.66 -2.24
CA GLN A 281 7.82 21.41 -0.87
C GLN A 281 7.98 19.93 -0.56
N VAL A 282 7.15 19.08 -1.17
CA VAL A 282 7.18 17.63 -1.00
C VAL A 282 7.37 16.97 -2.36
N VAL A 283 8.36 16.08 -2.47
CA VAL A 283 8.52 15.24 -3.67
C VAL A 283 8.27 13.79 -3.31
N GLU A 284 7.25 13.20 -3.91
CA GLU A 284 7.03 11.76 -3.89
C GLU A 284 7.61 11.13 -5.16
N SER A 285 8.48 10.13 -4.98
CA SER A 285 9.08 9.39 -6.08
C SER A 285 9.53 8.00 -5.63
N VAL A 286 10.05 7.22 -6.58
CA VAL A 286 10.73 5.96 -6.30
C VAL A 286 12.24 6.16 -6.32
N GLN A 287 12.94 5.36 -5.51
CA GLN A 287 14.39 5.24 -5.59
C GLN A 287 14.76 3.75 -5.56
N PRO A 288 14.86 3.08 -6.73
CA PRO A 288 15.30 1.70 -6.77
C PRO A 288 16.78 1.61 -6.34
N PRO A 289 17.23 0.45 -5.84
CA PRO A 289 18.65 0.21 -5.57
C PRO A 289 19.49 0.35 -6.85
N THR A 290 20.76 0.71 -6.73
CA THR A 290 21.64 1.05 -7.88
C THR A 290 21.65 -0.01 -8.98
N GLY A 291 21.65 -1.29 -8.61
CA GLY A 291 21.61 -2.42 -9.56
C GLY A 291 20.31 -2.55 -10.38
N TYR A 292 19.26 -1.82 -10.03
CA TYR A 292 17.94 -1.86 -10.66
C TYR A 292 17.57 -0.57 -11.40
N LEU A 293 18.46 0.43 -11.42
CA LEU A 293 18.19 1.72 -12.08
C LEU A 293 18.02 1.59 -13.60
N ALA A 294 18.77 0.69 -14.23
CA ALA A 294 18.73 0.50 -15.68
C ALA A 294 17.56 -0.39 -16.16
N ASN A 295 17.10 -1.33 -15.32
CA ASN A 295 16.24 -2.45 -15.76
C ASN A 295 14.77 -2.33 -15.33
N ASN A 296 14.35 -1.21 -14.73
CA ASN A 296 13.01 -1.12 -14.14
C ASN A 296 12.15 -0.04 -14.78
N GLN A 297 11.02 -0.45 -15.38
CA GLN A 297 9.96 0.45 -15.87
C GLN A 297 9.45 1.41 -14.78
N LYS A 298 9.57 1.05 -13.48
CA LYS A 298 9.21 1.93 -12.37
C LYS A 298 10.23 3.06 -12.15
N GLY A 299 11.51 2.82 -12.43
CA GLY A 299 12.61 3.76 -12.19
C GLY A 299 13.09 4.52 -13.42
N SER A 300 12.57 4.19 -14.60
CA SER A 300 13.03 4.74 -15.89
C SER A 300 13.05 6.27 -15.89
N ALA A 301 14.26 6.84 -15.91
CA ALA A 301 14.61 8.26 -15.97
C ALA A 301 14.15 9.17 -14.81
N LEU A 302 13.32 8.70 -13.89
CA LEU A 302 12.65 9.51 -12.86
C LEU A 302 12.97 9.09 -11.42
N ALA A 303 13.94 8.18 -11.23
CA ALA A 303 14.48 7.91 -9.92
C ALA A 303 14.89 9.23 -9.25
N PHE A 304 14.50 9.39 -7.99
CA PHE A 304 14.64 10.68 -7.29
C PHE A 304 16.08 11.22 -7.32
N MET A 305 17.06 10.39 -6.96
CA MET A 305 18.46 10.82 -6.90
C MET A 305 19.00 11.24 -8.27
N THR A 306 18.55 10.64 -9.36
CA THR A 306 18.92 11.06 -10.72
C THR A 306 18.37 12.44 -11.07
N LEU A 307 17.23 12.83 -10.51
CA LEU A 307 16.73 14.20 -10.63
C LEU A 307 17.56 15.14 -9.76
N TYR A 308 17.72 14.81 -8.47
CA TYR A 308 18.37 15.63 -7.46
C TYR A 308 19.84 15.94 -7.78
N GLU A 309 20.65 14.92 -8.06
CA GLU A 309 22.10 15.08 -8.31
C GLU A 309 22.40 15.90 -9.57
N GLY A 310 21.45 15.97 -10.51
CA GLY A 310 21.61 16.73 -11.76
C GLY A 310 21.59 18.25 -11.57
N ASP A 311 20.90 18.75 -10.54
CA ASP A 311 20.96 20.15 -10.07
C ASP A 311 20.26 20.23 -8.69
N PRO A 312 21.01 20.10 -7.58
CA PRO A 312 20.46 20.17 -6.24
C PRO A 312 19.75 21.48 -5.92
N SER A 313 20.15 22.60 -6.56
CA SER A 313 19.54 23.92 -6.30
C SER A 313 18.09 24.02 -6.80
N ALA A 314 17.67 23.12 -7.69
CA ALA A 314 16.27 22.99 -8.08
C ALA A 314 15.37 22.54 -6.92
N PHE A 315 15.96 21.97 -5.86
CA PHE A 315 15.28 21.41 -4.71
C PHE A 315 15.39 22.28 -3.45
N ASP A 316 15.85 23.53 -3.55
CA ASP A 316 16.01 24.43 -2.39
C ASP A 316 14.69 24.71 -1.64
N SER A 317 13.53 24.54 -2.29
CA SER A 317 12.21 24.64 -1.65
C SER A 317 11.68 23.32 -1.08
N VAL A 318 12.33 22.19 -1.39
CA VAL A 318 11.87 20.87 -0.99
C VAL A 318 12.27 20.63 0.47
N GLU A 319 11.26 20.55 1.31
CA GLU A 319 11.39 20.27 2.74
C GLU A 319 11.40 18.76 3.00
N HIS A 320 10.71 18.00 2.14
CA HIS A 320 10.43 16.58 2.36
C HIS A 320 10.49 15.75 1.08
N VAL A 321 11.14 14.59 1.14
CA VAL A 321 11.13 13.59 0.07
C VAL A 321 10.50 12.29 0.57
N PHE A 322 9.41 11.89 -0.08
CA PHE A 322 8.68 10.67 0.22
C PHE A 322 9.09 9.59 -0.79
N LEU A 323 10.01 8.72 -0.40
CA LEU A 323 10.57 7.68 -1.26
C LEU A 323 9.82 6.36 -1.04
N THR A 324 9.04 5.91 -2.01
CA THR A 324 8.19 4.72 -1.84
C THR A 324 8.53 3.63 -2.87
N GLY A 325 7.92 2.45 -2.70
CA GLY A 325 7.96 1.38 -3.68
C GLY A 325 9.21 0.50 -3.66
N PHE A 326 10.24 0.85 -2.90
CA PHE A 326 11.44 0.04 -2.62
C PHE A 326 11.96 0.39 -1.22
N SER A 327 12.83 -0.45 -0.67
CA SER A 327 13.67 -0.07 0.46
C SER A 327 14.53 1.12 0.05
N VAL A 328 14.52 2.18 0.85
CA VAL A 328 15.25 3.41 0.56
C VAL A 328 16.74 3.15 0.71
N PRO A 329 17.56 3.38 -0.33
CA PRO A 329 19.00 3.23 -0.21
C PRO A 329 19.58 4.17 0.86
N LYS A 330 20.40 3.63 1.76
CA LYS A 330 21.04 4.39 2.84
C LYS A 330 21.78 5.63 2.34
N THR A 331 22.47 5.52 1.20
CA THR A 331 23.21 6.64 0.59
C THR A 331 22.30 7.78 0.15
N ALA A 332 21.13 7.48 -0.42
CA ALA A 332 20.15 8.49 -0.82
C ALA A 332 19.59 9.20 0.43
N TYR A 333 19.27 8.43 1.46
CA TYR A 333 18.79 8.95 2.73
C TYR A 333 19.81 9.88 3.42
N GLU A 334 21.06 9.45 3.56
CA GLU A 334 22.14 10.25 4.18
C GLU A 334 22.40 11.54 3.40
N THR A 335 22.49 11.46 2.07
CA THR A 335 22.74 12.62 1.19
C THR A 335 21.67 13.70 1.36
N LEU A 336 20.40 13.31 1.47
CA LEU A 336 19.29 14.26 1.62
C LEU A 336 19.20 14.84 3.03
N ARG A 337 19.47 14.02 4.07
CA ARG A 337 19.52 14.51 5.45
C ARG A 337 20.63 15.52 5.68
N GLU A 338 21.81 15.31 5.12
CA GLU A 338 22.94 16.27 5.18
C GLU A 338 22.57 17.64 4.57
N ARG A 339 21.53 17.67 3.73
CA ARG A 339 21.02 18.86 3.05
C ARG A 339 19.80 19.47 3.73
N GLY A 340 19.42 18.93 4.90
CA GLY A 340 18.26 19.40 5.67
C GLY A 340 16.92 18.97 5.08
N ILE A 341 16.91 18.03 4.12
CA ILE A 341 15.68 17.51 3.52
C ILE A 341 15.23 16.29 4.32
N ALA A 342 14.01 16.34 4.85
CA ALA A 342 13.42 15.19 5.53
C ALA A 342 13.15 14.07 4.53
N VAL A 343 13.39 12.82 4.93
CA VAL A 343 13.13 11.65 4.08
C VAL A 343 12.24 10.69 4.84
N SER A 344 11.19 10.23 4.18
CA SER A 344 10.33 9.19 4.74
C SER A 344 9.91 8.18 3.68
N THR A 345 9.37 7.07 4.13
CA THR A 345 8.76 6.06 3.26
C THR A 345 7.46 5.53 3.87
N THR A 346 6.63 4.96 3.02
CA THR A 346 5.49 4.15 3.41
C THR A 346 5.52 2.91 2.54
N TRP A 347 5.23 1.78 3.17
CA TRP A 347 5.07 0.52 2.49
C TRP A 347 3.59 0.22 2.31
N GLY A 348 3.26 -0.25 1.11
CA GLY A 348 1.94 -0.71 0.74
C GLY A 348 2.00 -1.48 -0.58
N SER A 349 0.87 -2.08 -0.93
CA SER A 349 0.68 -2.80 -2.18
C SER A 349 -0.70 -2.56 -2.77
N SER A 350 -0.91 -3.03 -4.00
CA SER A 350 -2.24 -2.96 -4.62
C SER A 350 -3.25 -3.76 -3.79
N GLU A 351 -2.80 -4.88 -3.24
CA GLU A 351 -3.59 -5.81 -2.41
C GLU A 351 -3.85 -5.29 -0.98
N ALA A 352 -3.01 -4.38 -0.46
CA ALA A 352 -3.04 -3.95 0.94
C ALA A 352 -2.36 -2.58 1.14
N MET A 353 -3.13 -1.53 1.47
CA MET A 353 -2.56 -0.18 1.66
C MET A 353 -3.28 0.62 2.76
N ALA A 354 -2.61 1.52 3.50
CA ALA A 354 -1.17 1.49 3.84
C ALA A 354 -0.93 0.42 4.91
N LEU A 355 0.24 -0.23 4.92
CA LEU A 355 0.58 -1.21 5.95
C LEU A 355 1.51 -0.64 7.02
N GLY A 356 2.48 0.17 6.61
CA GLY A 356 3.45 0.72 7.53
C GLY A 356 4.12 1.96 6.99
N THR A 357 4.52 2.84 7.88
CA THR A 357 5.12 4.13 7.56
C THR A 357 6.31 4.41 8.45
N HIS A 358 7.30 5.12 7.92
CA HIS A 358 8.24 5.81 8.79
C HIS A 358 7.48 6.87 9.61
N ALA A 359 7.97 7.19 10.80
CA ALA A 359 7.55 8.40 11.49
C ALA A 359 8.79 9.26 11.65
N ILE A 360 8.63 10.58 11.58
CA ILE A 360 9.77 11.52 11.64
C ILE A 360 10.60 11.38 12.93
N LEU A 361 10.03 10.74 13.96
CA LEU A 361 10.64 10.47 15.27
C LEU A 361 11.21 9.04 15.42
N ALA A 362 11.11 8.17 14.40
CA ALA A 362 11.38 6.72 14.51
C ALA A 362 12.88 6.32 14.41
N GLY A 363 13.80 7.26 14.61
CA GLY A 363 15.25 7.01 14.65
C GLY A 363 15.95 7.17 13.29
N ASP A 364 17.14 6.57 13.17
CA ASP A 364 18.07 6.89 12.07
C ASP A 364 17.83 6.12 10.77
N ASP A 365 17.07 5.02 10.76
CA ASP A 365 16.81 4.27 9.52
C ASP A 365 15.37 4.47 9.05
N VAL A 366 15.22 5.11 7.89
CA VAL A 366 13.93 5.37 7.24
C VAL A 366 13.19 4.08 6.86
N ASN A 367 13.89 2.94 6.78
CA ASN A 367 13.27 1.64 6.50
C ASN A 367 12.71 0.95 7.74
N ASN A 368 12.82 1.56 8.92
CA ASN A 368 12.11 1.14 10.12
C ASN A 368 10.69 1.73 10.09
N LEU A 369 9.72 0.87 9.80
CA LEU A 369 8.33 1.28 9.60
C LEU A 369 7.48 0.90 10.81
N ILE A 370 6.67 1.84 11.25
CA ILE A 370 5.60 1.62 12.22
C ILE A 370 4.41 1.05 11.46
N ALA A 371 3.81 -0.03 11.96
CA ALA A 371 2.61 -0.60 11.39
C ALA A 371 1.44 0.37 11.56
N THR A 372 0.67 0.59 10.50
CA THR A 372 -0.59 1.32 10.57
C THR A 372 -1.71 0.31 10.81
N PRO A 373 -2.45 0.38 11.93
CA PRO A 373 -3.27 -0.76 12.37
C PRO A 373 -4.64 -0.89 11.68
N PHE A 374 -5.04 0.08 10.86
CA PHE A 374 -6.31 0.07 10.13
C PHE A 374 -6.17 0.93 8.85
N PRO A 375 -6.71 0.55 7.68
CA PRO A 375 -7.62 -0.56 7.40
C PRO A 375 -6.94 -1.89 7.02
N THR A 376 -5.61 -1.88 6.94
CA THR A 376 -4.82 -3.07 6.66
C THR A 376 -4.03 -3.43 7.92
N VAL A 377 -4.02 -4.70 8.27
CA VAL A 377 -3.15 -5.25 9.32
C VAL A 377 -2.11 -6.16 8.68
N GLY A 378 -0.95 -6.28 9.30
CA GLY A 378 0.02 -7.29 8.89
C GLY A 378 0.96 -7.66 10.01
N GLY A 379 1.60 -8.80 9.83
CA GLY A 379 2.54 -9.35 10.79
C GLY A 379 3.70 -10.04 10.09
N VAL A 380 4.77 -10.22 10.84
CA VAL A 380 5.92 -11.03 10.42
C VAL A 380 5.74 -12.41 11.01
N PHE A 381 5.73 -13.42 10.16
CA PHE A 381 5.48 -14.79 10.57
C PHE A 381 6.59 -15.72 10.11
N TRP A 382 6.82 -16.76 10.88
CA TRP A 382 7.42 -17.98 10.40
C TRP A 382 6.35 -18.92 9.90
N TYR A 383 6.64 -19.58 8.80
CA TYR A 383 5.85 -20.70 8.34
C TYR A 383 6.40 -21.97 9.00
N ARG A 384 5.55 -22.68 9.77
CA ARG A 384 5.93 -23.94 10.41
C ARG A 384 4.93 -25.02 10.07
N GLU A 385 5.45 -26.20 9.77
CA GLU A 385 4.63 -27.40 9.68
C GLU A 385 4.73 -28.17 11.00
N ARG A 386 3.60 -28.45 11.64
CA ARG A 386 3.54 -29.26 12.88
C ARG A 386 2.42 -30.27 12.75
N ASP A 387 2.74 -31.55 12.93
CA ASP A 387 1.79 -32.66 12.84
C ASP A 387 1.01 -32.70 11.51
N GLY A 388 1.68 -32.32 10.40
CA GLY A 388 1.07 -32.24 9.07
C GLY A 388 0.18 -31.00 8.85
N VAL A 389 0.04 -30.13 9.85
CA VAL A 389 -0.73 -28.88 9.75
C VAL A 389 0.21 -27.70 9.54
N GLN A 390 0.00 -26.98 8.45
CA GLN A 390 0.70 -25.73 8.14
C GLN A 390 0.15 -24.62 9.02
N ARG A 391 1.01 -23.92 9.76
CA ARG A 391 0.61 -22.80 10.60
C ARG A 391 1.57 -21.64 10.45
N LEU A 392 1.00 -20.44 10.54
CA LEU A 392 1.77 -19.23 10.76
C LEU A 392 2.04 -19.10 12.24
N VAL A 393 3.30 -18.97 12.60
CA VAL A 393 3.73 -18.66 13.96
C VAL A 393 4.31 -17.25 13.92
N PRO A 394 3.82 -16.29 14.73
CA PRO A 394 4.44 -14.97 14.80
C PRO A 394 5.95 -15.09 14.99
N ALA A 395 6.72 -14.37 14.19
CA ALA A 395 8.17 -14.32 14.36
C ALA A 395 8.48 -13.57 15.67
N PRO A 396 9.41 -14.07 16.51
CA PRO A 396 9.86 -13.34 17.69
C PRO A 396 10.36 -11.94 17.35
N LYS A 397 10.22 -10.99 18.29
CA LYS A 397 10.79 -9.64 18.12
C LYS A 397 12.29 -9.76 17.86
N GLY A 398 12.78 -9.11 16.80
CA GLY A 398 14.17 -9.18 16.38
C GLY A 398 14.46 -10.19 15.27
N ASP A 399 13.55 -11.13 15.02
CA ASP A 399 13.76 -12.17 14.02
C ASP A 399 13.15 -11.80 12.66
N GLU A 400 13.79 -12.26 11.59
CA GLU A 400 13.28 -12.17 10.23
C GLU A 400 12.17 -13.21 9.99
N GLY A 401 11.15 -12.83 9.24
CA GLY A 401 10.13 -13.74 8.73
C GLY A 401 9.46 -13.22 7.46
N ILE A 402 8.40 -13.91 7.04
CA ILE A 402 7.60 -13.49 5.89
C ILE A 402 6.58 -12.44 6.32
N LEU A 403 6.44 -11.39 5.51
CA LEU A 403 5.42 -10.38 5.71
C LEU A 403 4.08 -10.87 5.16
N VAL A 404 3.07 -10.90 6.04
CA VAL A 404 1.71 -11.34 5.71
C VAL A 404 0.73 -10.23 6.05
N VAL A 405 -0.22 -9.98 5.14
CA VAL A 405 -1.14 -8.85 5.22
C VAL A 405 -2.60 -9.27 5.11
N THR A 406 -3.48 -8.50 5.76
CA THR A 406 -4.93 -8.65 5.68
C THR A 406 -5.59 -7.29 5.54
N SER A 407 -6.42 -7.11 4.51
CA SER A 407 -7.27 -5.94 4.36
C SER A 407 -8.60 -6.17 5.08
N LEU A 408 -8.92 -5.34 6.08
CA LEU A 408 -10.10 -5.54 6.94
C LEU A 408 -11.43 -5.12 6.28
N ILE A 409 -11.39 -4.33 5.21
CA ILE A 409 -12.60 -3.73 4.60
C ILE A 409 -13.47 -4.78 3.90
N GLY A 410 -12.89 -5.59 3.01
CA GLY A 410 -13.62 -6.62 2.26
C GLY A 410 -14.76 -6.12 1.36
N ALA A 411 -14.73 -4.85 0.91
CA ALA A 411 -15.62 -4.30 -0.12
C ALA A 411 -14.94 -4.29 -1.50
N GLY A 412 -14.64 -5.48 -2.01
CA GLY A 412 -13.89 -5.71 -3.25
C GLY A 412 -13.03 -6.97 -3.15
N SER A 413 -11.98 -7.04 -3.98
CA SER A 413 -10.93 -8.05 -3.89
C SER A 413 -10.47 -8.21 -2.45
N THR A 414 -10.64 -9.41 -1.91
CA THR A 414 -10.40 -9.70 -0.49
C THR A 414 -9.08 -10.46 -0.31
N TYR A 415 -8.23 -9.94 0.57
CA TYR A 415 -6.94 -10.52 0.93
C TYR A 415 -6.90 -10.74 2.44
N ILE A 416 -6.92 -11.99 2.87
CA ILE A 416 -6.79 -12.39 4.28
C ILE A 416 -5.63 -13.36 4.40
N GLN A 417 -4.73 -13.10 5.35
CA GLN A 417 -3.48 -13.84 5.49
C GLN A 417 -2.74 -13.97 4.15
N TYR A 418 -2.60 -12.86 3.43
CA TYR A 418 -1.95 -12.83 2.13
C TYR A 418 -0.43 -12.69 2.29
N ARG A 419 0.32 -13.73 1.89
CA ARG A 419 1.78 -13.67 1.75
C ARG A 419 2.12 -12.81 0.55
N ILE A 420 2.61 -11.61 0.81
CA ILE A 420 2.93 -10.65 -0.25
C ILE A 420 4.23 -10.99 -1.01
N GLY A 421 5.12 -11.76 -0.39
CA GLY A 421 6.42 -12.13 -0.94
C GLY A 421 7.60 -11.32 -0.38
N ASP A 422 7.32 -10.35 0.48
CA ASP A 422 8.36 -9.57 1.16
C ASP A 422 8.75 -10.25 2.48
N LYS A 423 10.00 -10.04 2.90
CA LYS A 423 10.50 -10.39 4.22
C LYS A 423 10.68 -9.13 5.05
N ALA A 424 10.60 -9.28 6.37
CA ALA A 424 10.86 -8.20 7.30
C ALA A 424 11.34 -8.76 8.63
N ILE A 425 12.06 -7.94 9.39
CA ILE A 425 12.37 -8.19 10.79
C ILE A 425 11.19 -7.72 11.65
N CYS A 426 10.69 -8.61 12.50
CA CYS A 426 9.66 -8.28 13.48
C CYS A 426 10.17 -7.23 14.47
N ALA A 427 9.43 -6.13 14.63
CA ALA A 427 9.79 -5.04 15.52
C ALA A 427 8.63 -4.66 16.44
N GLU A 428 8.94 -3.90 17.49
CA GLU A 428 7.92 -3.38 18.38
C GLU A 428 7.01 -2.39 17.63
N GLY A 429 5.75 -2.79 17.43
CA GLY A 429 4.75 -1.97 16.74
C GLY A 429 4.98 -1.81 15.23
N GLY A 430 5.79 -2.65 14.59
CA GLY A 430 6.10 -2.46 13.17
C GLY A 430 7.05 -3.48 12.55
N TYR A 431 7.79 -3.01 11.55
CA TYR A 431 8.63 -3.79 10.66
C TYR A 431 9.98 -3.10 10.47
N ARG A 432 11.07 -3.87 10.42
CA ARG A 432 12.40 -3.36 10.05
C ARG A 432 12.94 -4.11 8.85
N ALA A 433 13.86 -3.46 8.12
CA ALA A 433 14.59 -4.06 7.01
C ALA A 433 13.67 -4.82 6.02
N ILE A 434 12.57 -4.20 5.59
CA ILE A 434 11.68 -4.83 4.62
C ILE A 434 12.44 -5.04 3.32
N GLU A 435 12.52 -6.29 2.88
CA GLU A 435 13.19 -6.70 1.66
C GLU A 435 12.20 -7.41 0.73
N ARG A 436 12.16 -6.99 -0.53
CA ARG A 436 11.44 -7.73 -1.56
C ARG A 436 12.22 -8.99 -1.91
N SER A 437 11.64 -10.16 -1.64
CA SER A 437 12.23 -11.38 -2.14
C SER A 437 12.02 -11.46 -3.66
N ASN A 438 13.13 -11.54 -4.41
CA ASN A 438 13.09 -11.73 -5.87
C ASN A 438 12.81 -13.19 -6.27
N ILE A 439 12.74 -14.09 -5.30
CA ILE A 439 12.55 -15.52 -5.46
C ILE A 439 11.34 -15.92 -4.61
N ASN A 440 10.62 -16.99 -4.96
CA ASN A 440 9.63 -17.61 -4.08
C ASN A 440 10.32 -18.28 -2.86
N ASP A 441 11.21 -17.56 -2.16
CA ASP A 441 12.03 -18.11 -1.08
C ASP A 441 11.17 -18.30 0.16
N ILE A 442 10.66 -19.51 0.31
CA ILE A 442 10.45 -20.10 1.63
C ILE A 442 11.80 -20.54 2.24
N ALA A 443 12.86 -20.63 1.42
CA ALA A 443 14.20 -21.08 1.77
C ALA A 443 14.97 -20.19 2.79
N GLY A 444 14.42 -19.04 3.19
CA GLY A 444 15.03 -18.18 4.22
C GLY A 444 14.16 -17.90 5.43
N SER A 445 13.17 -18.75 5.71
CA SER A 445 12.46 -18.78 7.00
C SER A 445 12.77 -20.10 7.69
N CYS A 446 12.53 -20.29 9.00
CA CYS A 446 12.71 -21.59 9.68
C CYS A 446 11.98 -22.78 9.01
N ALA A 447 11.14 -22.51 8.00
CA ALA A 447 10.63 -23.50 7.08
C ALA A 447 11.71 -24.16 6.19
N SER A 448 12.83 -23.52 5.83
CA SER A 448 13.91 -24.15 5.05
C SER A 448 14.44 -25.41 5.74
N ASP A 449 14.66 -25.30 7.05
CA ASP A 449 15.11 -26.40 7.90
C ASP A 449 14.06 -27.52 8.05
N ALA A 450 12.77 -27.16 7.98
CA ALA A 450 11.65 -28.12 8.05
C ALA A 450 11.28 -28.73 6.68
N LEU A 451 11.59 -28.03 5.59
CA LEU A 451 11.31 -28.44 4.21
C LEU A 451 12.52 -29.14 3.56
N GLY A 452 13.69 -29.15 4.21
CA GLY A 452 14.91 -29.80 3.73
C GLY A 452 15.48 -29.14 2.46
N VAL A 453 15.30 -27.83 2.30
CA VAL A 453 15.83 -27.02 1.19
C VAL A 453 16.91 -26.08 1.71
#